data_AF-A0A1U7RJ99-F1
#
_entry.id   AF-A0A1U7RJ99-F1
#
_cell.length_a   1.000
_cell.length_b   1.000
_cell.length_c   1.000
_cell.angle_alpha   90.00
_cell.angle_beta   90.00
_cell.angle_gamma   90.00
#
_symmetry.space_group_name_H-M   'P 1'
#
loop_
_entity.id
_entity.type
_entity.pdbx_description
1 polymer ?
#
loop_
_entity_poly.entity_id
_entity_poly.type
_entity_poly.pdbx_seq_one_letter_code
_entity_poly.pdbx_strand_id
1 'polypeptide(L)'
;VMDLKGQMIYIVESNAILFLGSPCVDRLEDFTGRGLYLSDIPIHNALRDVVLIGEQARAQDGLKKRLGKLKATLEHAHQALEEEKKKTVDLLCSIFPSEVAQQLWQGQIVQAKKFSNVTMLFSDIVGFTAICSQCSPLQVITMLNALYTRFDQQCGELDVYKVETIGDAYCVAGGLHRESDTHAVQIALMALKMMELSNEVMSPHGEPIKVRQ
;
A
#
# COMPACT_ATOMS: atom_id res chain seq x y z
N VAL A 1 -57.99 -8.86 19.09
CA VAL A 1 -57.95 -8.89 20.58
C VAL A 1 -56.71 -8.12 21.00
N MET A 2 -56.82 -7.21 21.96
CA MET A 2 -55.76 -6.27 22.34
C MET A 2 -55.32 -6.53 23.77
N ASP A 3 -54.03 -6.75 23.97
CA ASP A 3 -53.46 -7.00 25.29
C ASP A 3 -53.12 -5.68 25.98
N LEU A 4 -53.61 -5.53 27.21
CA LEU A 4 -53.36 -4.39 28.08
C LEU A 4 -52.53 -4.87 29.28
N LYS A 5 -51.46 -4.15 29.60
CA LYS A 5 -50.69 -4.36 30.82
C LYS A 5 -50.82 -3.14 31.71
N GLY A 6 -51.04 -3.38 33.00
CA GLY A 6 -51.37 -2.33 33.94
C GLY A 6 -51.52 -2.85 35.35
N GLN A 7 -51.94 -1.94 36.22
CA GLN A 7 -52.19 -2.19 37.62
C GLN A 7 -53.69 -2.12 37.91
N MET A 8 -54.18 -3.03 38.76
CA MET A 8 -55.50 -2.94 39.36
C MET A 8 -55.39 -2.26 40.72
N ILE A 9 -56.23 -1.25 40.95
CA ILE A 9 -56.25 -0.43 42.17
C ILE A 9 -57.65 -0.49 42.75
N TYR A 10 -57.79 -0.91 44.01
CA TYR A 10 -59.08 -0.89 44.70
C TYR A 10 -59.39 0.51 45.24
N ILE A 11 -60.55 1.06 44.89
CA ILE A 11 -61.04 2.37 45.33
C ILE A 11 -62.13 2.13 46.37
N VAL A 12 -61.79 2.44 47.62
CA VAL A 12 -62.65 2.18 48.80
C VAL A 12 -63.95 2.99 48.75
N GLU A 13 -63.87 4.25 48.34
CA GLU A 13 -64.99 5.21 48.34
C GLU A 13 -66.14 4.80 47.41
N SER A 14 -65.83 4.07 46.34
CA SER A 14 -66.79 3.62 45.33
C SER A 14 -66.94 2.09 45.30
N ASN A 15 -66.25 1.37 46.20
CA ASN A 15 -66.21 -0.09 46.25
C ASN A 15 -65.95 -0.75 44.88
N ALA A 16 -64.97 -0.24 44.14
CA ALA A 16 -64.67 -0.64 42.77
C ALA A 16 -63.17 -0.92 42.55
N ILE A 17 -62.83 -1.65 41.49
CA ILE A 17 -61.44 -1.85 41.05
C ILE A 17 -61.23 -1.02 39.78
N LEU A 18 -60.30 -0.05 39.85
CA LEU A 18 -59.83 0.73 38.70
C LEU A 18 -58.63 0.01 38.07
N PHE A 19 -58.68 -0.20 36.76
CA PHE A 19 -57.54 -0.69 35.99
C PHE A 19 -56.84 0.46 35.29
N LEU A 20 -55.59 0.73 35.66
CA LEU A 20 -54.71 1.68 34.97
C LEU A 20 -53.69 0.89 34.16
N GLY A 21 -53.85 0.88 32.85
CA GLY A 21 -52.97 0.12 31.97
C GLY A 21 -52.71 0.81 30.66
N SER A 22 -51.87 0.18 29.86
CA SER A 22 -51.51 0.65 28.54
C SER A 22 -51.37 -0.52 27.58
N PRO A 23 -51.53 -0.27 26.26
CA PRO A 23 -51.36 -1.31 25.25
C PRO A 23 -49.98 -1.95 25.32
N CYS A 24 -49.92 -3.28 25.26
CA CYS A 24 -48.67 -4.01 25.05
C CYS A 24 -48.28 -3.94 23.58
N VAL A 25 -47.45 -2.96 23.23
CA VAL A 25 -47.01 -2.73 21.86
C VAL A 25 -45.56 -2.24 21.83
N ASP A 26 -44.74 -2.85 20.96
CA ASP A 26 -43.31 -2.56 20.86
C ASP A 26 -42.92 -1.80 19.57
N ARG A 27 -43.82 -1.73 18.57
CA ARG A 27 -43.57 -1.10 17.26
C ARG A 27 -44.74 -0.25 16.81
N LEU A 28 -44.46 0.78 16.02
CA LEU A 28 -45.49 1.66 15.47
C LEU A 28 -46.45 0.92 14.51
N GLU A 29 -45.93 -0.07 13.79
CA GLU A 29 -46.69 -0.93 12.87
C GLU A 29 -47.80 -1.72 13.60
N ASP A 30 -47.49 -2.21 14.80
CA ASP A 30 -48.40 -2.98 15.65
C ASP A 30 -49.58 -2.11 16.17
N PHE A 31 -49.40 -0.78 16.29
CA PHE A 31 -50.50 0.15 16.59
C PHE A 31 -51.51 0.17 15.46
N THR A 32 -51.04 0.39 14.24
CA THR A 32 -51.91 0.49 13.05
C THR A 32 -52.64 -0.82 12.76
N GLY A 33 -51.97 -1.96 12.93
CA GLY A 33 -52.58 -3.29 12.76
C GLY A 33 -53.67 -3.62 13.80
N ARG A 34 -53.72 -2.88 14.92
CA ARG A 34 -54.71 -3.03 15.99
C ARG A 34 -55.72 -1.86 16.04
N GLY A 35 -55.66 -0.94 15.08
CA GLY A 35 -56.56 0.22 15.01
C GLY A 35 -56.28 1.31 16.07
N LEU A 36 -55.11 1.26 16.71
CA LEU A 36 -54.65 2.31 17.62
C LEU A 36 -53.74 3.28 16.88
N TYR A 37 -53.69 4.52 17.36
CA TYR A 37 -52.81 5.55 16.87
C TYR A 37 -51.85 6.02 17.97
N LEU A 38 -50.72 6.62 17.56
CA LEU A 38 -49.79 7.23 18.51
C LEU A 38 -50.45 8.34 19.36
N SER A 39 -51.50 8.97 18.85
CA SER A 39 -52.33 9.96 19.57
C SER A 39 -53.08 9.37 20.76
N ASP A 40 -53.33 8.05 20.76
CA ASP A 40 -54.07 7.36 21.82
C ASP A 40 -53.19 7.08 23.04
N ILE A 41 -51.87 7.29 22.92
CA ILE A 41 -50.93 7.22 24.03
C ILE A 41 -50.67 8.63 24.59
N PRO A 42 -51.04 8.88 25.87
CA PRO A 42 -50.76 10.15 26.52
C PRO A 42 -49.26 10.49 26.51
N ILE A 43 -48.93 11.78 26.38
CA ILE A 43 -47.54 12.25 26.27
C ILE A 43 -46.69 11.89 27.50
N HIS A 44 -47.32 11.81 28.69
CA HIS A 44 -46.65 11.45 29.93
C HIS A 44 -46.40 9.93 30.09
N ASN A 45 -46.87 9.11 29.14
CA ASN A 45 -46.72 7.67 29.19
C ASN A 45 -45.39 7.24 28.60
N ALA A 46 -44.55 6.58 29.40
CA ALA A 46 -43.23 6.11 28.99
C ALA A 46 -43.23 5.16 27.77
N LEU A 47 -44.35 4.48 27.48
CA LEU A 47 -44.47 3.65 26.27
C LEU A 47 -44.32 4.47 24.99
N ARG A 48 -44.74 5.74 24.99
CA ARG A 48 -44.60 6.63 23.84
C ARG A 48 -43.14 6.84 23.47
N ASP A 49 -42.30 7.05 24.48
CA ASP A 49 -40.86 7.26 24.29
C ASP A 49 -40.17 5.99 23.79
N VAL A 50 -40.53 4.83 24.36
CA VAL A 50 -39.97 3.53 23.95
C VAL A 50 -40.26 3.24 22.48
N VAL A 51 -41.50 3.43 22.04
CA VAL A 51 -41.91 3.17 20.64
C VAL A 51 -41.19 4.13 19.68
N LEU A 52 -41.12 5.42 20.02
CA LEU A 52 -40.45 6.43 19.19
C LEU A 52 -38.94 6.19 19.08
N ILE A 53 -38.28 5.85 20.19
CA ILE A 53 -36.84 5.52 20.20
C ILE A 53 -36.58 4.28 19.34
N GLY A 54 -37.45 3.27 19.43
CA GLY A 54 -37.34 2.05 18.63
C GLY A 54 -37.41 2.32 17.12
N GLU A 55 -38.36 3.15 16.68
CA GLU A 55 -38.47 3.54 15.27
C GLU A 55 -37.30 4.40 14.81
N GLN A 56 -36.89 5.38 15.62
CA GLN A 56 -35.75 6.25 15.28
C GLN A 56 -34.43 5.47 15.19
N ALA A 57 -34.21 4.50 16.09
CA ALA A 57 -33.06 3.62 16.04
C ALA A 57 -33.05 2.76 14.76
N ARG A 58 -34.21 2.22 14.34
CA ARG A 58 -34.34 1.44 13.09
C ARG A 58 -34.10 2.29 11.86
N ALA A 59 -34.66 3.50 11.82
CA ALA A 59 -34.45 4.44 10.72
C ALA A 59 -32.96 4.80 10.56
N GLN A 60 -32.22 4.88 11.66
CA GLN A 60 -30.80 5.22 11.65
C GLN A 60 -29.85 4.02 11.49
N ASP A 61 -30.27 2.79 11.84
CA ASP A 61 -29.42 1.59 11.79
C ASP A 61 -28.87 1.31 10.39
N GLY A 62 -29.73 1.39 9.37
CA GLY A 62 -29.32 1.20 7.98
C GLY A 62 -28.28 2.23 7.52
N LEU A 63 -28.46 3.50 7.92
CA LEU A 63 -27.52 4.58 7.59
C LEU A 63 -26.18 4.40 8.34
N LYS A 64 -26.23 4.05 9.63
CA LYS A 64 -25.03 3.81 10.45
C LYS A 64 -24.20 2.65 9.90
N LYS A 65 -24.85 1.56 9.47
CA LYS A 65 -24.19 0.44 8.79
C LYS A 65 -23.54 0.86 7.48
N ARG A 66 -24.22 1.64 6.65
CA ARG A 66 -23.67 2.16 5.38
C ARG A 66 -22.48 3.08 5.63
N LEU A 67 -22.55 3.97 6.62
CA LEU A 67 -21.46 4.85 6.99
C LEU A 67 -20.24 4.07 7.47
N GLY A 68 -20.44 3.05 8.31
CA GLY A 68 -19.36 2.15 8.76
C GLY A 68 -18.70 1.43 7.58
N LYS A 69 -19.49 0.89 6.65
CA LYS A 69 -18.97 0.24 5.45
C LYS A 69 -18.19 1.21 4.55
N LEU A 70 -18.72 2.41 4.33
CA LEU A 70 -18.07 3.44 3.52
C LEU A 70 -16.75 3.87 4.15
N LYS A 71 -16.72 4.09 5.46
CA LYS A 71 -15.50 4.43 6.20
C LYS A 71 -14.44 3.32 6.05
N ALA A 72 -14.82 2.06 6.23
CA ALA A 72 -13.90 0.94 6.04
C ALA A 72 -13.38 0.86 4.60
N THR A 73 -14.24 1.04 3.60
CA THR A 73 -13.82 1.10 2.18
C THR A 73 -12.86 2.26 1.92
N LEU A 74 -13.12 3.43 2.50
CA LEU A 74 -12.26 4.60 2.39
C LEU A 74 -10.90 4.37 3.03
N GLU A 75 -10.84 3.77 4.22
CA GLU A 75 -9.59 3.40 4.90
C GLU A 75 -8.78 2.40 4.06
N HIS A 76 -9.42 1.36 3.52
CA HIS A 76 -8.76 0.42 2.61
C HIS A 76 -8.23 1.09 1.34
N ALA A 77 -9.02 1.97 0.71
CA ALA A 77 -8.60 2.70 -0.47
C ALA A 77 -7.43 3.64 -0.17
N HIS A 78 -7.44 4.29 0.99
CA HIS A 78 -6.35 5.14 1.43
C HIS A 78 -5.06 4.34 1.66
N GLN A 79 -5.15 3.19 2.33
CA GLN A 79 -4.01 2.31 2.54
C GLN A 79 -3.41 1.82 1.21
N ALA A 80 -4.25 1.38 0.27
CA ALA A 80 -3.79 0.97 -1.06
C ALA A 80 -3.13 2.12 -1.83
N LEU A 81 -3.65 3.35 -1.69
CA LEU A 81 -3.04 4.54 -2.30
C LEU A 81 -1.66 4.83 -1.72
N GLU A 82 -1.48 4.74 -0.41
CA GLU A 82 -0.18 4.97 0.24
C GLU A 82 0.84 3.88 -0.14
N GLU A 83 0.41 2.62 -0.27
CA GLU A 83 1.25 1.54 -0.78
C GLU A 83 1.70 1.79 -2.22
N GLU A 84 0.80 2.25 -3.09
CA GLU A 84 1.13 2.54 -4.48
C GLU A 84 2.04 3.77 -4.63
N LYS A 85 1.81 4.81 -3.81
CA LYS A 85 2.73 5.95 -3.70
C LYS A 85 4.13 5.49 -3.28
N LYS A 86 4.23 4.63 -2.27
CA LYS A 86 5.51 4.10 -1.79
C LYS A 86 6.23 3.34 -2.91
N LYS A 87 5.55 2.42 -3.60
CA LYS A 87 6.13 1.69 -4.75
C LYS A 87 6.63 2.63 -5.85
N THR A 88 5.88 3.70 -6.12
CA THR A 88 6.27 4.70 -7.14
C THR A 88 7.55 5.43 -6.74
N VAL A 89 7.68 5.82 -5.46
CA VAL A 89 8.89 6.46 -4.93
C VAL A 89 10.07 5.49 -4.93
N ASP A 90 9.87 4.26 -4.46
CA ASP A 90 10.89 3.22 -4.45
C ASP A 90 11.40 2.92 -5.87
N LEU A 91 10.51 2.90 -6.86
CA LEU A 91 10.88 2.74 -8.27
C LEU A 91 11.73 3.91 -8.77
N LEU A 92 11.35 5.16 -8.48
CA LEU A 92 12.15 6.33 -8.88
C LEU A 92 13.55 6.30 -8.24
N CYS A 93 13.65 5.94 -6.97
CA CYS A 93 14.91 5.79 -6.24
C CYS A 93 15.75 4.60 -6.73
N SER A 94 15.14 3.59 -7.36
CA SER A 94 15.87 2.48 -7.98
C SER A 94 16.54 2.86 -9.29
N ILE A 95 16.07 3.94 -9.95
CA ILE A 95 16.57 4.41 -11.24
C ILE A 95 17.54 5.59 -11.04
N PHE A 96 17.15 6.57 -10.22
CA PHE A 96 17.89 7.82 -10.03
C PHE A 96 18.41 7.96 -8.60
N PRO A 97 19.49 8.75 -8.38
CA PRO A 97 19.90 9.14 -7.04
C PRO A 97 18.74 9.79 -6.27
N SER A 98 18.67 9.56 -4.96
CA SER A 98 17.50 9.94 -4.14
C SER A 98 17.10 11.41 -4.24
N GLU A 99 18.07 12.33 -4.33
CA GLU A 99 17.80 13.76 -4.48
C GLU A 99 17.11 14.08 -5.82
N VAL A 100 17.57 13.43 -6.90
CA VAL A 100 16.99 13.59 -8.25
C VAL A 100 15.60 12.96 -8.29
N ALA A 101 15.44 11.76 -7.73
CA ALA A 101 14.15 11.08 -7.62
C ALA A 101 13.11 11.94 -6.87
N GLN A 102 13.51 12.59 -5.77
CA GLN A 102 12.64 13.47 -5.00
C GLN A 102 12.20 14.71 -5.79
N GLN A 103 13.12 15.36 -6.51
CA GLN A 103 12.79 16.52 -7.34
C GLN A 103 11.82 16.14 -8.46
N LEU A 104 12.08 15.02 -9.15
CA LEU A 104 11.20 14.51 -10.20
C LEU A 104 9.81 14.16 -9.65
N TRP A 105 9.74 13.50 -8.48
CA TRP A 105 8.47 13.16 -7.83
C TRP A 105 7.64 14.39 -7.46
N GLN A 106 8.31 15.50 -7.11
CA GLN A 106 7.66 16.78 -6.83
C GLN A 106 7.30 17.58 -8.10
N GLY A 107 7.59 17.06 -9.29
CA GLY A 107 7.37 17.76 -10.56
C GLY A 107 8.34 18.95 -10.79
N GLN A 108 9.47 18.96 -10.09
CA GLN A 108 10.48 20.00 -10.22
C GLN A 108 11.41 19.72 -11.41
N ILE A 109 11.94 20.79 -12.01
CA ILE A 109 12.92 20.69 -13.08
C ILE A 109 14.29 20.38 -12.46
N VAL A 110 14.87 19.25 -12.85
CA VAL A 110 16.24 18.87 -12.44
C VAL A 110 17.25 19.62 -13.29
N GLN A 111 18.06 20.48 -12.66
CA GLN A 111 19.13 21.20 -13.34
C GLN A 111 20.38 20.33 -13.47
N ALA A 112 21.16 20.57 -14.52
CA ALA A 112 22.45 19.91 -14.69
C ALA A 112 23.39 20.27 -13.53
N LYS A 113 23.99 19.24 -12.90
CA LYS A 113 24.95 19.40 -11.81
C LYS A 113 26.35 19.02 -12.27
N LYS A 114 27.35 19.78 -11.83
CA LYS A 114 28.76 19.45 -11.97
C LYS A 114 29.25 18.83 -10.67
N PHE A 115 29.87 17.66 -10.76
CA PHE A 115 30.50 16.97 -9.64
C PHE A 115 32.01 17.04 -9.78
N SER A 116 32.72 17.27 -8.66
CA SER A 116 34.18 17.46 -8.67
C SER A 116 34.95 16.16 -8.51
N ASN A 117 34.49 15.26 -7.64
CA ASN A 117 35.19 14.05 -7.24
C ASN A 117 34.34 12.83 -7.56
N VAL A 118 34.49 12.32 -8.78
CA VAL A 118 33.77 11.13 -9.27
C VAL A 118 34.76 10.16 -9.87
N THR A 119 34.63 8.87 -9.55
CA THR A 119 35.37 7.80 -10.23
C THR A 119 34.40 6.95 -11.04
N MET A 120 34.71 6.76 -12.32
CA MET A 120 33.95 5.92 -13.22
C MET A 120 34.66 4.58 -13.40
N LEU A 121 33.90 3.50 -13.41
CA LEU A 121 34.34 2.19 -13.89
C LEU A 121 33.47 1.81 -15.08
N PHE A 122 34.14 1.46 -16.17
CA PHE A 122 33.52 0.87 -17.34
C PHE A 122 33.90 -0.59 -17.36
N SER A 123 32.98 -1.43 -17.78
CA SER A 123 33.28 -2.85 -17.99
C SER A 123 32.55 -3.37 -19.20
N ASP A 124 33.08 -4.44 -19.78
CA ASP A 124 32.61 -5.01 -21.05
C ASP A 124 32.84 -6.52 -21.07
N ILE A 125 31.95 -7.28 -21.71
CA ILE A 125 32.06 -8.74 -21.76
C ILE A 125 32.93 -9.14 -22.94
N VAL A 126 34.01 -9.87 -22.66
CA VAL A 126 34.92 -10.32 -23.71
C VAL A 126 34.22 -11.36 -24.59
N GLY A 127 34.12 -11.06 -25.89
CA GLY A 127 33.56 -11.99 -26.89
C GLY A 127 32.03 -12.01 -26.95
N PHE A 128 31.35 -11.02 -26.37
CA PHE A 128 29.89 -10.96 -26.34
C PHE A 128 29.22 -11.07 -27.71
N THR A 129 29.77 -10.41 -28.75
CA THR A 129 29.25 -10.51 -30.13
C THR A 129 29.24 -11.95 -30.63
N ALA A 130 30.28 -12.74 -30.30
CA ALA A 130 30.36 -14.14 -30.68
C ALA A 130 29.31 -14.97 -29.93
N ILE A 131 29.18 -14.77 -28.62
CA ILE A 131 28.15 -15.42 -27.79
C ILE A 131 26.75 -15.13 -28.35
N CYS A 132 26.44 -13.88 -28.68
CA CYS A 132 25.14 -13.51 -29.26
C CYS A 132 24.88 -14.14 -30.63
N SER A 133 25.92 -14.35 -31.44
CA SER A 133 25.78 -14.97 -32.76
C SER A 133 25.61 -16.49 -32.72
N GLN A 134 26.06 -17.14 -31.64
CA GLN A 134 26.13 -18.61 -31.55
C GLN A 134 25.10 -19.20 -30.57
N CYS A 135 24.54 -18.39 -29.68
CA CYS A 135 23.61 -18.83 -28.64
C CYS A 135 22.19 -18.33 -28.91
N SER A 136 21.20 -18.98 -28.30
CA SER A 136 19.82 -18.48 -28.36
C SER A 136 19.69 -17.17 -27.56
N PRO A 137 18.83 -16.23 -28.00
CA PRO A 137 18.58 -15.00 -27.26
C PRO A 137 18.20 -15.24 -25.79
N LEU A 138 17.41 -16.29 -25.51
CA LEU A 138 17.02 -16.62 -24.14
C LEU A 138 18.21 -16.99 -23.25
N GLN A 139 19.19 -17.75 -23.78
CA GLN A 139 20.40 -18.10 -23.03
C GLN A 139 21.25 -16.85 -22.75
N VAL A 140 21.40 -15.96 -23.72
CA VAL A 140 22.15 -14.70 -23.57
C VAL A 140 21.52 -13.82 -22.50
N ILE A 141 20.20 -13.62 -22.55
CA ILE A 141 19.48 -12.81 -21.55
C ILE A 141 19.56 -13.45 -20.16
N THR A 142 19.46 -14.77 -20.05
CA THR A 142 19.60 -15.46 -18.76
C THR A 142 20.99 -15.25 -18.15
N MET A 143 22.04 -15.34 -18.98
CA MET A 143 23.42 -15.08 -18.58
C MET A 143 23.61 -13.62 -18.12
N LEU A 144 23.14 -12.65 -18.90
CA LEU A 144 23.23 -11.22 -18.55
C LEU A 144 22.48 -10.91 -17.25
N ASN A 145 21.26 -11.42 -17.10
CA ASN A 145 20.48 -11.24 -15.87
C ASN A 145 21.22 -11.82 -14.65
N ALA A 146 21.80 -13.02 -14.78
CA ALA A 146 22.56 -13.65 -13.70
C ALA A 146 23.81 -12.84 -13.31
N LEU A 147 24.51 -12.28 -14.30
CA LEU A 147 25.70 -11.46 -14.06
C LEU A 147 25.35 -10.10 -13.44
N TYR A 148 24.42 -9.37 -14.05
CA TYR A 148 24.05 -8.02 -13.60
C TYR A 148 23.32 -8.03 -12.27
N THR A 149 22.53 -9.05 -11.94
CA THR A 149 21.91 -9.16 -10.61
C THR A 149 22.99 -9.25 -9.51
N ARG A 150 24.09 -9.97 -9.76
CA ARG A 150 25.22 -10.06 -8.81
C ARG A 150 25.95 -8.73 -8.69
N PHE A 151 26.19 -8.04 -9.81
CA PHE A 151 26.82 -6.72 -9.79
C PHE A 151 25.94 -5.68 -9.10
N ASP A 152 24.63 -5.69 -9.37
CA ASP A 152 23.66 -4.77 -8.76
C ASP A 152 23.60 -4.98 -7.23
N GLN A 153 23.68 -6.23 -6.76
CA GLN A 153 23.81 -6.53 -5.33
C GLN A 153 25.09 -5.92 -4.76
N GLN A 154 26.22 -6.10 -5.44
CA GLN A 154 27.51 -5.56 -4.97
C GLN A 154 27.54 -4.03 -4.97
N CYS A 155 26.85 -3.36 -5.91
CA CYS A 155 26.67 -1.92 -5.91
C CYS A 155 26.03 -1.44 -4.60
N GLY A 156 25.00 -2.16 -4.12
CA GLY A 156 24.36 -1.87 -2.84
C GLY A 156 25.26 -2.10 -1.62
N GLU A 157 26.10 -3.13 -1.64
CA GLU A 157 27.04 -3.43 -0.54
C GLU A 157 28.21 -2.42 -0.45
N LEU A 158 28.70 -1.92 -1.59
CA LEU A 158 29.82 -0.98 -1.64
C LEU A 158 29.40 0.50 -1.68
N ASP A 159 28.09 0.78 -1.70
CA ASP A 159 27.50 2.11 -1.85
C ASP A 159 28.06 2.86 -3.08
N VAL A 160 27.95 2.22 -4.25
CA VAL A 160 28.30 2.81 -5.56
C VAL A 160 27.09 2.86 -6.48
N TYR A 161 27.04 3.86 -7.37
CA TYR A 161 25.88 4.09 -8.22
C TYR A 161 26.05 3.47 -9.60
N LYS A 162 25.13 2.59 -10.00
CA LYS A 162 25.04 2.06 -11.36
C LYS A 162 24.54 3.13 -12.31
N VAL A 163 25.28 3.38 -13.38
CA VAL A 163 24.88 4.25 -14.47
C VAL A 163 24.17 3.42 -15.55
N GLU A 164 23.23 4.01 -16.29
CA GLU A 164 22.58 3.32 -17.41
C GLU A 164 23.62 2.76 -18.40
N THR A 165 23.36 1.55 -18.87
CA THR A 165 24.29 0.79 -19.70
C THR A 165 23.74 0.54 -21.10
N ILE A 166 24.61 0.30 -22.07
CA ILE A 166 24.23 0.00 -23.45
C ILE A 166 24.89 -1.32 -23.85
N GLY A 167 24.06 -2.31 -24.20
CA GLY A 167 24.54 -3.62 -24.62
C GLY A 167 25.12 -4.43 -23.47
N ASP A 168 26.32 -4.95 -23.66
CA ASP A 168 27.12 -5.73 -22.71
C ASP A 168 27.99 -4.90 -21.78
N ALA A 169 28.11 -3.60 -22.04
CA ALA A 169 28.81 -2.70 -21.16
C ALA A 169 28.11 -2.61 -19.79
N TYR A 170 28.87 -2.49 -18.71
CA TYR A 170 28.33 -2.19 -17.39
C TYR A 170 29.14 -1.08 -16.73
N CYS A 171 28.46 -0.01 -16.30
CA CYS A 171 29.08 1.23 -15.82
C CYS A 171 28.63 1.57 -14.41
N VAL A 172 29.58 1.91 -13.55
CA VAL A 172 29.34 2.35 -12.17
C VAL A 172 30.15 3.59 -11.85
N ALA A 173 29.60 4.42 -10.97
CA ALA A 173 30.18 5.67 -10.53
C ALA A 173 30.24 5.73 -9.00
N GLY A 174 31.41 6.05 -8.47
CA GLY A 174 31.61 6.38 -7.06
C GLY A 174 31.62 7.90 -6.88
N GLY A 175 31.00 8.41 -5.83
CA GLY A 175 30.95 9.86 -5.56
C GLY A 175 29.84 10.61 -6.29
N LEU A 176 29.04 9.94 -7.13
CA LEU A 176 28.01 10.59 -7.97
C LEU A 176 26.68 10.80 -7.24
N HIS A 177 26.17 9.77 -6.56
CA HIS A 177 24.91 9.85 -5.79
C HIS A 177 25.11 10.44 -4.40
N ARG A 178 26.32 10.32 -3.85
CA ARG A 178 26.75 10.87 -2.56
C ARG A 178 28.24 11.18 -2.63
N GLU A 179 28.63 12.37 -2.18
CA GLU A 179 30.06 12.74 -2.07
C GLU A 179 30.78 11.80 -1.09
N SER A 180 31.97 11.34 -1.46
CA SER A 180 32.77 10.39 -0.67
C SER A 180 34.24 10.67 -0.91
N ASP A 181 35.05 10.79 0.14
CA ASP A 181 36.51 11.00 0.01
C ASP A 181 37.24 9.73 -0.46
N THR A 182 36.59 8.57 -0.36
CA THR A 182 37.14 7.25 -0.69
C THR A 182 36.48 6.65 -1.93
N HIS A 183 35.83 7.48 -2.76
CA HIS A 183 35.12 7.07 -3.97
C HIS A 183 35.95 6.15 -4.89
N ALA A 184 37.25 6.45 -5.05
CA ALA A 184 38.16 5.65 -5.87
C ALA A 184 38.45 4.26 -5.27
N VAL A 185 38.53 4.16 -3.93
CA VAL A 185 38.74 2.90 -3.22
C VAL A 185 37.51 1.99 -3.35
N GLN A 186 36.30 2.56 -3.18
CA GLN A 186 35.05 1.82 -3.36
C GLN A 186 34.95 1.25 -4.79
N ILE A 187 35.31 2.05 -5.80
CA ILE A 187 35.29 1.61 -7.20
C ILE A 187 36.38 0.56 -7.49
N ALA A 188 37.57 0.69 -6.91
CA ALA A 188 38.60 -0.35 -7.03
C ALA A 188 38.18 -1.68 -6.36
N LEU A 189 37.47 -1.62 -5.22
CA LEU A 189 36.89 -2.82 -4.60
C LEU A 189 35.77 -3.40 -5.46
N MET A 190 34.94 -2.56 -6.08
CA MET A 190 33.91 -3.00 -7.02
C MET A 190 34.53 -3.72 -8.23
N ALA A 191 35.60 -3.18 -8.79
CA ALA A 191 36.37 -3.82 -9.86
C ALA A 191 36.79 -5.25 -9.51
N LEU A 192 37.41 -5.42 -8.33
CA LEU A 192 37.84 -6.73 -7.83
C LEU A 192 36.67 -7.68 -7.64
N LYS A 193 35.56 -7.20 -7.06
CA LYS A 193 34.35 -8.01 -6.86
C LYS A 193 33.70 -8.42 -8.18
N MET A 194 33.66 -7.53 -9.16
CA MET A 194 33.16 -7.85 -10.50
C MET A 194 33.97 -8.98 -11.16
N MET A 195 35.29 -9.00 -10.97
CA MET A 195 36.16 -10.08 -11.46
C MET A 195 35.91 -11.40 -10.73
N GLU A 196 35.68 -11.37 -9.42
CA GLU A 196 35.33 -12.57 -8.64
C GLU A 196 33.99 -13.13 -9.10
N LEU A 197 32.96 -12.29 -9.14
CA LEU A 197 31.58 -12.66 -9.48
C LEU A 197 31.44 -13.11 -10.95
N SER A 198 32.23 -12.56 -11.87
CA SER A 198 32.19 -12.99 -13.28
C SER A 198 32.66 -14.43 -13.46
N ASN A 199 33.58 -14.91 -12.63
CA ASN A 199 34.05 -16.30 -12.68
C ASN A 199 33.00 -17.32 -12.21
N GLU A 200 31.99 -16.89 -11.48
CA GLU A 200 30.89 -17.74 -11.02
C GLU A 200 29.79 -17.93 -12.07
N VAL A 201 29.75 -17.06 -13.09
CA VAL A 201 28.75 -17.10 -14.15
C VAL A 201 29.36 -17.76 -15.39
N MET A 202 28.70 -18.79 -15.89
CA MET A 202 29.10 -19.49 -17.10
C MET A 202 28.41 -18.89 -18.33
N SER A 203 29.16 -18.77 -19.41
CA SER A 203 28.62 -18.55 -20.74
C SER A 203 27.74 -19.73 -21.17
N PRO A 204 26.87 -19.56 -22.18
CA PRO A 204 26.09 -20.68 -22.70
C PRO A 204 26.94 -21.80 -23.32
N HIS A 205 28.24 -21.55 -23.57
CA HIS A 205 29.22 -22.53 -24.03
C HIS A 205 29.89 -23.31 -22.89
N GLY A 206 29.60 -22.97 -21.62
CA GLY A 206 30.15 -23.64 -20.44
C GLY A 206 31.48 -23.10 -19.94
N GLU A 207 31.97 -21.99 -20.51
CA GLU A 207 33.19 -21.30 -20.05
C GLU A 207 32.84 -20.11 -19.14
N PRO A 208 33.64 -19.80 -18.10
CA PRO A 208 33.42 -18.63 -17.26
C PRO A 208 33.41 -17.31 -18.03
N ILE A 209 32.57 -16.38 -17.62
CA ILE A 209 32.51 -15.05 -18.24
C ILE A 209 33.76 -14.25 -17.89
N LYS A 210 34.38 -13.71 -18.94
CA LYS A 210 35.53 -12.80 -18.83
C LYS A 210 35.04 -11.37 -19.02
N VAL A 211 35.37 -10.52 -18.08
CA VAL A 211 35.06 -9.09 -18.12
C VAL A 211 36.35 -8.31 -18.30
N ARG A 212 36.32 -7.29 -19.17
CA ARG A 212 37.34 -6.27 -19.31
C ARG A 212 36.87 -5.03 -18.55
N GLN A 213 37.75 -4.40 -17.78
CA GLN A 213 37.47 -3.18 -17.01
C GLN A 213 38.49 -2.09 -17.37
#